data_AF-A0A2V5WXI8-F1
#
_entry.id   AF-A0A2V5WXI8-F1
#
_cell.length_a   1.000
_cell.length_b   1.000
_cell.length_c   1.000
_cell.angle_alpha   90.00
_cell.angle_beta   90.00
_cell.angle_gamma   90.00
#
_symmetry.space_group_name_H-M   'P 1'
#
loop_
_entity.id
_entity.type
_entity.pdbx_description
1 polymer ?
#
loop_
_entity_poly.entity_id
_entity_poly.type
_entity_poly.pdbx_seq_one_letter_code
_entity_poly.pdbx_strand_id
1 'polypeptide(L)'
;MKTFLLYLAALVAFAVLAPAAEVVNIDKNGLALQGYDPVGYFTDVKPVKGSPEFTATYKGATYQYASAEHRDMFKTAPAKYEPQFGGFCGYAASINKLAPIEV
;
A
#
# COMPACT_ATOMS: atom_id res chain seq x y z
N MET A 1 -15.51 28.53 31.69
CA MET A 1 -16.39 27.58 30.95
C MET A 1 -16.32 27.76 29.43
N LYS A 2 -16.45 28.99 28.89
CA LYS A 2 -16.32 29.27 27.44
C LYS A 2 -14.96 28.87 26.83
N THR A 3 -13.86 29.09 27.56
CA THR A 3 -12.50 28.67 27.15
C THR A 3 -12.34 27.15 27.08
N PHE A 4 -12.97 26.41 27.99
CA PHE A 4 -12.91 24.94 28.00
C PHE A 4 -13.67 24.31 26.81
N LEU A 5 -14.79 24.93 26.41
CA LEU A 5 -15.56 24.57 25.21
C LEU A 5 -14.77 24.84 23.91
N LEU A 6 -13.94 25.87 23.86
CA LEU A 6 -13.09 26.18 22.70
C LEU A 6 -11.94 25.17 22.53
N TYR A 7 -11.32 24.71 23.62
CA TYR A 7 -10.30 23.65 23.57
C TYR A 7 -10.88 22.29 23.17
N LEU A 8 -12.09 21.96 23.63
CA LEU A 8 -12.76 20.72 23.25
C LEU A 8 -13.13 20.72 21.75
N ALA A 9 -13.61 21.85 21.22
CA ALA A 9 -13.92 21.99 19.79
C ALA A 9 -12.67 21.88 18.91
N ALA A 10 -11.53 22.43 19.35
CA ALA A 10 -10.25 22.32 18.63
C ALA A 10 -9.71 20.88 18.58
N LEU A 11 -9.90 20.10 19.65
CA LEU A 11 -9.52 18.68 19.70
C LEU A 11 -10.37 17.80 18.76
N VAL A 12 -11.67 18.06 18.66
CA VAL A 12 -12.57 17.32 17.74
C VAL A 12 -12.22 17.62 16.28
N ALA A 13 -11.85 18.86 15.94
CA ALA A 13 -11.50 19.23 14.57
C ALA A 13 -10.22 18.54 14.05
N PHE A 14 -9.24 18.23 14.93
CA PHE A 14 -7.99 17.58 14.53
C PHE A 14 -8.16 16.09 14.19
N ALA A 15 -9.13 15.41 14.82
CA ALA A 15 -9.37 13.98 14.60
C ALA A 15 -9.98 13.65 13.21
N VAL A 16 -10.63 14.63 12.57
CA VAL A 16 -11.34 14.44 11.28
C VAL A 16 -10.40 14.51 10.07
N LEU A 17 -9.17 14.99 10.25
CA LEU A 17 -8.21 15.20 9.16
C LEU A 17 -7.25 14.01 8.93
N ALA A 18 -7.40 12.91 9.66
CA ALA A 18 -6.61 11.72 9.40
C ALA A 18 -7.00 11.11 8.04
N PRO A 19 -6.07 10.97 7.07
CA PRO A 19 -6.36 10.26 5.84
C PRO A 19 -6.75 8.82 6.20
N ALA A 20 -7.81 8.32 5.55
CA ALA A 20 -8.21 6.93 5.72
C ALA A 20 -7.01 6.03 5.36
N ALA A 21 -6.66 5.10 6.25
CA ALA A 21 -5.61 4.13 5.98
C ALA A 21 -6.01 3.32 4.74
N GLU A 22 -5.19 3.38 3.70
CA GLU A 22 -5.42 2.62 2.47
C GLU A 22 -5.14 1.14 2.73
N VAL A 23 -6.11 0.28 2.45
CA VAL A 23 -5.99 -1.16 2.71
C VAL A 23 -5.23 -1.79 1.56
N VAL A 24 -4.14 -2.50 1.88
CA VAL A 24 -3.36 -3.29 0.92
C VAL A 24 -3.71 -4.77 1.06
N ASN A 25 -3.90 -5.47 -0.06
CA ASN A 25 -4.08 -6.91 -0.10
C ASN A 25 -2.74 -7.59 0.21
N ILE A 26 -2.66 -8.19 1.41
CA ILE A 26 -1.48 -8.89 1.91
C ILE A 26 -1.77 -10.39 2.10
N ASP A 27 -0.75 -11.22 1.89
CA ASP A 27 -0.83 -12.65 2.17
C ASP A 27 -0.72 -12.94 3.69
N LYS A 28 -0.76 -14.24 4.05
CA LYS A 28 -0.63 -14.71 5.43
C LYS A 28 0.68 -14.31 6.14
N ASN A 29 1.70 -13.91 5.38
CA ASN A 29 3.00 -13.49 5.88
C ASN A 29 3.14 -11.95 5.89
N GLY A 30 2.08 -11.21 5.53
CA GLY A 30 2.11 -9.75 5.45
C GLY A 30 2.76 -9.20 4.18
N LEU A 31 2.92 -10.02 3.14
CA LEU A 31 3.51 -9.59 1.87
C LEU A 31 2.45 -9.05 0.91
N ALA A 32 2.69 -7.87 0.36
CA ALA A 32 1.96 -7.36 -0.79
C ALA A 32 2.30 -8.18 -2.04
N LEU A 33 1.34 -8.25 -2.98
CA LEU A 33 1.48 -8.97 -4.25
C LEU A 33 1.98 -10.43 -4.08
N GLN A 34 1.72 -11.05 -2.92
CA GLN A 34 2.22 -12.39 -2.60
C GLN A 34 3.75 -12.53 -2.75
N GLY A 35 4.50 -11.43 -2.64
CA GLY A 35 5.95 -11.39 -2.81
C GLY A 35 6.45 -11.27 -4.26
N TYR A 36 5.58 -10.92 -5.21
CA TYR A 36 6.04 -10.47 -6.54
C TYR A 36 6.51 -9.02 -6.51
N ASP A 37 7.48 -8.72 -7.35
CA ASP A 37 8.10 -7.40 -7.48
C ASP A 37 7.15 -6.43 -8.19
N PRO A 38 6.68 -5.35 -7.53
CA PRO A 38 5.81 -4.36 -8.14
C PRO A 38 6.49 -3.60 -9.29
N VAL A 39 7.80 -3.39 -9.24
CA VAL A 39 8.56 -2.66 -10.27
C VAL A 39 8.69 -3.49 -11.54
N GLY A 40 8.84 -4.81 -11.40
CA GLY A 40 9.00 -5.75 -12.52
C GLY A 40 7.86 -5.71 -13.55
N TYR A 41 6.63 -5.39 -13.11
CA TYR A 41 5.49 -5.19 -14.02
C TYR A 41 5.69 -4.05 -15.02
N PHE A 42 6.52 -3.06 -14.68
CA PHE A 42 6.77 -1.88 -15.50
C PHE A 42 8.12 -1.93 -16.22
N THR A 43 9.15 -2.50 -15.58
CA THR A 43 10.51 -2.54 -16.13
C THR A 43 10.77 -3.81 -16.95
N ASP A 44 10.40 -4.98 -16.41
CA ASP A 44 10.63 -6.28 -17.06
C ASP A 44 9.43 -6.74 -17.90
N VAL A 45 8.30 -6.03 -17.78
CA VAL A 45 7.05 -6.32 -18.50
C VAL A 45 6.55 -7.75 -18.26
N LYS A 46 6.84 -8.29 -17.06
CA LYS A 46 6.40 -9.60 -16.61
C LYS A 46 6.37 -9.67 -15.08
N PRO A 47 5.56 -10.55 -14.48
CA PRO A 47 5.65 -10.81 -13.05
C PRO A 47 7.00 -11.45 -12.73
N VAL A 48 7.76 -10.84 -11.83
CA VAL A 48 9.04 -11.35 -11.34
C VAL A 48 8.94 -11.57 -9.84
N LYS A 49 9.39 -12.73 -9.35
CA LYS A 49 9.36 -13.01 -7.92
C LYS A 49 10.41 -12.15 -7.21
N GLY A 50 10.00 -11.48 -6.14
CA GLY A 50 10.91 -10.77 -5.27
C GLY A 50 11.72 -11.71 -4.38
N SER A 51 12.73 -11.15 -3.73
CA SER A 51 13.57 -11.83 -2.74
C SER A 51 13.32 -11.25 -1.35
N PRO A 52 13.33 -12.06 -0.28
CA PRO A 52 13.32 -11.55 1.09
C PRO A 52 14.58 -10.74 1.45
N GLU A 53 15.63 -10.75 0.62
CA GLU A 53 16.83 -9.92 0.77
C GLU A 53 16.58 -8.45 0.41
N PHE A 54 15.64 -8.19 -0.51
CA PHE A 54 15.31 -6.85 -0.98
C PHE A 54 13.87 -6.53 -0.62
N THR A 55 13.68 -5.78 0.47
CA THR A 55 12.34 -5.44 0.98
C THR A 55 12.19 -3.96 1.29
N ALA A 56 10.94 -3.49 1.30
CA ALA A 56 10.55 -2.18 1.78
C ALA A 56 9.10 -2.22 2.26
N THR A 57 8.79 -1.43 3.29
CA THR A 57 7.43 -1.28 3.80
C THR A 57 6.79 -0.02 3.24
N TYR A 58 5.55 -0.13 2.76
CA TYR A 58 4.77 0.99 2.28
C TYR A 58 3.28 0.73 2.51
N LYS A 59 2.54 1.75 2.97
CA LYS A 59 1.11 1.64 3.35
C LYS A 59 0.80 0.43 4.24
N GLY A 60 1.70 0.10 5.17
CA GLY A 60 1.53 -0.99 6.12
C GLY A 60 1.78 -2.40 5.56
N ALA A 61 2.18 -2.54 4.29
CA ALA A 61 2.51 -3.82 3.68
C ALA A 61 4.00 -3.95 3.38
N THR A 62 4.51 -5.19 3.41
CA THR A 62 5.89 -5.49 3.01
C THR A 62 5.94 -5.89 1.55
N TYR A 63 6.74 -5.19 0.76
CA TYR A 63 7.01 -5.50 -0.63
C TYR A 63 8.38 -6.18 -0.75
N GLN A 64 8.48 -7.14 -1.67
CA GLN A 64 9.74 -7.78 -2.04
C GLN A 64 10.12 -7.39 -3.46
N TYR A 65 11.42 -7.36 -3.75
CA TYR A 65 11.95 -6.93 -5.03
C TYR A 65 12.95 -7.95 -5.57
N ALA A 66 13.05 -8.05 -6.90
CA ALA A 66 13.99 -8.93 -7.57
C ALA A 66 15.44 -8.44 -7.44
N SER A 67 15.64 -7.14 -7.16
CA SER A 67 16.95 -6.50 -7.03
C SER A 67 16.92 -5.31 -6.06
N ALA A 68 18.10 -4.88 -5.61
CA ALA A 68 18.26 -3.64 -4.85
C ALA A 68 17.83 -2.40 -5.67
N GLU A 69 18.15 -2.36 -6.97
CA GLU A 69 17.69 -1.32 -7.89
C GLU A 69 16.17 -1.17 -7.87
N HIS A 70 15.41 -2.26 -7.99
CA HIS A 70 13.95 -2.21 -7.99
C HIS A 70 13.38 -1.72 -6.67
N ARG A 71 13.94 -2.17 -5.53
CA ARG A 71 13.57 -1.64 -4.21
C ARG A 71 13.75 -0.13 -4.16
N ASP A 72 14.88 0.37 -4.66
CA ASP A 72 15.22 1.79 -4.58
C ASP A 72 14.39 2.63 -5.57
N MET A 73 14.03 2.08 -6.74
CA MET A 73 13.04 2.67 -7.65
C MET A 73 11.67 2.81 -6.98
N PHE A 74 11.20 1.75 -6.30
CA PHE A 74 9.93 1.79 -5.58
C PHE A 74 9.98 2.83 -4.45
N LYS A 75 11.02 2.84 -3.62
CA LYS A 75 11.16 3.81 -2.53
C LYS A 75 11.19 5.26 -3.02
N THR A 76 11.73 5.50 -4.22
CA THR A 76 11.80 6.83 -4.82
C THR A 76 10.44 7.31 -5.32
N ALA A 77 9.63 6.42 -5.89
CA ALA A 77 8.34 6.78 -6.49
C ALA A 77 7.28 5.68 -6.27
N PRO A 78 6.86 5.41 -5.02
CA PRO A 78 6.02 4.24 -4.72
C PRO A 78 4.66 4.31 -5.41
N ALA A 79 4.07 5.50 -5.51
CA ALA A 79 2.80 5.73 -6.22
C ALA A 79 2.80 5.35 -7.70
N LYS A 80 3.99 5.22 -8.33
CA LYS A 80 4.13 4.78 -9.72
C LYS A 80 4.02 3.26 -9.86
N TYR A 81 4.44 2.52 -8.84
CA TYR A 81 4.64 1.08 -8.90
C TYR A 81 3.66 0.30 -8.01
N GLU A 82 3.05 0.96 -7.03
CA GLU A 82 2.11 0.31 -6.12
C GLU A 82 0.90 -0.26 -6.87
N PRO A 83 0.34 -1.40 -6.39
CA PRO A 83 -0.85 -1.98 -6.99
C PRO A 83 -2.04 -1.02 -6.89
N GLN A 84 -2.77 -0.86 -7.98
CA GLN A 84 -4.04 -0.14 -7.95
C GLN A 84 -5.03 -0.85 -7.03
N PHE A 85 -5.91 -0.06 -6.40
CA PHE A 85 -6.91 -0.55 -5.44
C PHE A 85 -6.27 -1.40 -4.31
N GLY A 86 -5.03 -1.08 -3.91
CA GLY A 86 -4.30 -1.85 -2.90
C GLY A 86 -3.97 -3.29 -3.30
N GLY A 87 -4.12 -3.65 -4.58
CA GLY A 87 -3.92 -5.03 -5.05
C GLY A 87 -5.13 -5.93 -4.84
N PHE A 88 -6.33 -5.35 -4.70
CA PHE A 88 -7.61 -6.08 -4.74
C PHE A 88 -8.19 -6.13 -6.16
N CYS A 89 -9.20 -6.97 -6.37
CA CYS A 89 -9.91 -7.07 -7.63
C CYS A 89 -10.57 -5.74 -8.01
N GLY A 90 -10.22 -5.19 -9.18
CA GLY A 90 -10.77 -3.92 -9.66
C GLY A 90 -12.29 -3.93 -9.84
N TYR A 91 -12.89 -5.06 -10.22
CA TYR A 91 -14.35 -5.18 -10.31
C TYR A 91 -15.01 -5.15 -8.92
N ALA A 92 -14.42 -5.80 -7.92
CA ALA A 92 -14.94 -5.70 -6.56
C ALA A 92 -14.84 -4.26 -6.04
N ALA A 93 -13.70 -3.59 -6.30
CA ALA A 93 -13.48 -2.21 -5.92
C ALA A 93 -14.50 -1.25 -6.56
N SER A 94 -14.89 -1.46 -7.82
CA SER A 94 -15.88 -0.61 -8.51
C SER A 94 -17.28 -0.66 -7.91
N ILE A 95 -17.62 -1.74 -7.20
CA ILE A 95 -18.88 -1.91 -6.46
C ILE A 95 -18.71 -1.75 -4.94
N ASN A 96 -17.65 -1.06 -4.52
CA ASN A 96 -17.32 -0.77 -3.12
C ASN A 96 -17.18 -2.05 -2.25
N LYS A 97 -16.57 -3.09 -2.81
CA LYS A 97 -16.22 -4.34 -2.12
C LYS A 97 -14.71 -4.59 -2.22
N LEU A 98 -14.17 -5.36 -1.28
CA LEU A 98 -12.81 -5.87 -1.36
C LEU A 98 -12.86 -7.37 -1.66
N ALA A 99 -12.13 -7.79 -2.70
CA ALA A 99 -11.93 -9.20 -3.01
C ALA A 99 -10.44 -9.42 -3.31
N PRO A 100 -9.73 -10.25 -2.52
CA PRO A 100 -8.32 -10.51 -2.76
C PRO A 100 -8.14 -11.21 -4.11
N ILE A 101 -7.04 -10.92 -4.79
CA ILE A 101 -6.62 -11.61 -6.01
C ILE A 101 -5.40 -12.48 -5.73
N GLU A 102 -5.25 -13.49 -6.58
CA GLU A 102 -4.00 -14.24 -6.70
C GLU A 102 -3.18 -13.69 -7.85
N VAL A 103 -1.86 -13.60 -7.64
CA VAL A 103 -0.91 -12.87 -8.50
C VAL A 103 -0.08 -13.85 -9.32
#